data_AF-A0A953QPL9-F1
#
_entry.id   AF-A0A953QPL9-F1
#
_cell.length_a   1.000
_cell.length_b   1.000
_cell.length_c   1.000
_cell.angle_alpha   90.00
_cell.angle_beta   90.00
_cell.angle_gamma   90.00
#
_symmetry.space_group_name_H-M   'P 1'
#
loop_
_entity.id
_entity.type
_entity.pdbx_description
1 polymer ?
#
loop_
_entity_poly.entity_id
_entity_poly.type
_entity_poly.pdbx_seq_one_letter_code
_entity_poly.pdbx_strand_id
1 'polypeptide(L)'
;MTLRFIVLSALACAAFAQTPNAAPAAEMNALEKQFQESMSNVTMTGFFTVGDDPATHNDKYTIGKISKIGDDLWSFEASIQYNNREFKATVKVPVKWAGDTPVLTLSNYLIQGQGVYSARILILADQYAGTWGAGTHSGKMFGKIVKNP
;
A
#
# COMPACT_ATOMS: atom_id res chain seq x y z
N MET A 1 71.59 -10.86 -28.33
CA MET A 1 70.78 -9.64 -28.18
C MET A 1 69.41 -9.95 -28.75
N THR A 2 68.52 -10.47 -27.90
CA THR A 2 67.25 -11.07 -28.33
C THR A 2 66.14 -10.35 -27.59
N LEU A 3 65.39 -9.53 -28.32
CA LEU A 3 64.38 -8.61 -27.80
C LEU A 3 63.12 -9.41 -27.44
N ARG A 4 62.73 -9.41 -26.15
CA ARG A 4 61.49 -10.01 -25.66
C ARG A 4 60.34 -9.03 -25.89
N PHE A 5 59.39 -9.40 -26.76
CA PHE A 5 58.10 -8.73 -26.87
C PHE A 5 57.21 -9.17 -25.69
N ILE A 6 56.85 -8.22 -24.83
CA ILE A 6 55.80 -8.39 -23.82
C ILE A 6 54.50 -7.95 -24.49
N VAL A 7 53.61 -8.90 -24.79
CA VAL A 7 52.23 -8.61 -25.21
C VAL A 7 51.38 -8.48 -23.96
N LEU A 8 50.85 -7.28 -23.74
CA LEU A 8 49.96 -6.91 -22.66
C LEU A 8 48.53 -7.32 -23.05
N SER A 9 48.02 -8.42 -22.48
CA SER A 9 46.62 -8.83 -22.64
C SER A 9 45.76 -8.15 -21.57
N ALA A 10 45.09 -7.06 -21.94
CA ALA A 10 44.06 -6.43 -21.11
C ALA A 10 42.77 -7.28 -21.17
N LEU A 11 42.46 -7.97 -20.08
CA LEU A 11 41.19 -8.67 -19.89
C LEU A 11 40.12 -7.64 -19.50
N ALA A 12 39.31 -7.19 -20.46
CA ALA A 12 38.14 -6.36 -20.19
C ALA A 12 36.98 -7.26 -19.71
N CYS A 13 36.80 -7.37 -18.39
CA CYS A 13 35.56 -7.90 -17.81
C CYS A 13 34.43 -6.89 -18.05
N ALA A 14 33.65 -7.09 -19.12
CA ALA A 14 32.36 -6.44 -19.26
C ALA A 14 31.38 -7.07 -18.25
N ALA A 15 31.24 -6.45 -17.09
CA ALA A 15 30.19 -6.77 -16.14
C ALA A 15 28.84 -6.37 -16.75
N PHE A 16 28.09 -7.35 -17.26
CA PHE A 16 26.68 -7.15 -17.59
C PHE A 16 25.94 -6.85 -16.30
N ALA A 17 25.56 -5.58 -16.11
CA ALA A 17 24.63 -5.17 -15.07
C ALA A 17 23.29 -5.86 -15.36
N GLN A 18 22.98 -6.91 -14.60
CA GLN A 18 21.65 -7.50 -14.58
C GLN A 18 20.71 -6.45 -13.97
N THR A 19 19.91 -5.81 -14.81
CA THR A 19 18.75 -5.04 -14.35
C THR A 19 17.88 -5.97 -13.52
N PRO A 20 17.47 -5.57 -12.30
CA PRO A 20 16.58 -6.39 -11.49
C PRO A 20 15.31 -6.66 -12.30
N ASN A 21 15.04 -7.94 -12.58
CA ASN A 21 13.84 -8.37 -13.28
C ASN A 21 12.64 -8.04 -12.39
N ALA A 22 12.04 -6.87 -12.61
CA ALA A 22 10.79 -6.50 -11.96
C ALA A 22 9.74 -7.54 -12.36
N ALA A 23 9.07 -8.13 -11.37
CA ALA A 23 7.98 -9.07 -11.62
C ALA A 23 6.97 -8.44 -12.61
N PRO A 24 6.42 -9.21 -13.57
CA PRO A 24 5.43 -8.69 -14.51
C PRO A 24 4.29 -8.02 -13.74
N ALA A 25 4.01 -6.77 -14.04
CA ALA A 25 2.88 -6.07 -13.46
C ALA A 25 1.60 -6.83 -13.83
N ALA A 26 0.76 -7.13 -12.85
CA ALA A 26 -0.54 -7.74 -13.11
C ALA A 26 -1.33 -6.85 -14.08
N GLU A 27 -2.01 -7.46 -15.06
CA GLU A 27 -2.85 -6.71 -16.00
C GLU A 27 -3.97 -5.98 -15.24
N MET A 28 -4.12 -4.69 -15.55
CA MET A 28 -5.11 -3.81 -14.91
C MET A 28 -6.11 -3.29 -15.93
N ASN A 29 -7.39 -3.32 -15.57
CA ASN A 29 -8.45 -2.64 -16.31
C ASN A 29 -8.43 -1.11 -16.04
N ALA A 30 -9.34 -0.37 -16.66
CA ALA A 30 -9.40 1.09 -16.52
C ALA A 30 -9.69 1.56 -15.08
N LEU A 31 -10.62 0.91 -14.39
CA LEU A 31 -10.99 1.23 -13.01
C LEU A 31 -9.82 0.96 -12.05
N GLU A 32 -9.11 -0.15 -12.25
CA GLU A 32 -7.94 -0.51 -11.45
C GLU A 32 -6.79 0.48 -11.64
N LYS A 33 -6.55 0.93 -12.88
CA LYS A 33 -5.55 1.99 -13.15
C LYS A 33 -5.93 3.29 -12.45
N GLN A 34 -7.19 3.72 -12.58
CA GLN A 34 -7.70 4.92 -11.91
C GLN A 34 -7.56 4.81 -10.39
N PHE A 35 -7.89 3.65 -9.81
CA PHE A 35 -7.72 3.40 -8.38
C PHE A 35 -6.25 3.46 -7.95
N GLN A 36 -5.35 2.84 -8.73
CA GLN A 36 -3.92 2.89 -8.47
C GLN A 36 -3.40 4.33 -8.44
N GLU A 37 -3.80 5.14 -9.43
CA GLU A 37 -3.39 6.53 -9.57
C GLU A 37 -3.99 7.42 -8.48
N SER A 38 -5.27 7.25 -8.16
CA SER A 38 -5.97 8.07 -7.19
C SER A 38 -5.51 7.82 -5.75
N MET A 39 -5.12 6.59 -5.43
CA MET A 39 -4.69 6.19 -4.07
C MET A 39 -3.18 6.18 -3.86
N SER A 40 -2.37 6.40 -4.90
CA SER A 40 -0.92 6.57 -4.72
C SER A 40 -0.59 8.00 -4.28
N ASN A 41 0.42 8.17 -3.42
CA ASN A 41 0.83 9.47 -2.88
C ASN A 41 -0.32 10.31 -2.30
N VAL A 42 -1.10 9.73 -1.38
CA VAL A 42 -2.20 10.41 -0.69
C VAL A 42 -2.01 10.39 0.82
N THR A 43 -2.72 11.29 1.50
CA THR A 43 -2.96 11.25 2.94
C THR A 43 -4.46 11.10 3.18
N MET A 44 -4.83 10.05 3.90
CA MET A 44 -6.16 9.84 4.45
C MET A 44 -6.22 10.48 5.83
N THR A 45 -7.18 11.39 6.05
CA THR A 45 -7.42 12.05 7.34
C THR A 45 -8.89 11.90 7.69
N GLY A 46 -9.17 11.40 8.88
CA GLY A 46 -10.55 11.16 9.28
C GLY A 46 -10.70 10.83 10.76
N PHE A 47 -11.71 10.02 11.01
CA PHE A 47 -12.20 9.70 12.33
C PHE A 47 -12.62 8.24 12.41
N PHE A 48 -12.50 7.66 13.60
CA PHE A 48 -13.08 6.37 13.94
C PHE A 48 -13.83 6.39 15.28
N THR A 49 -14.75 5.44 15.44
CA THR A 49 -15.48 5.17 16.70
C THR A 49 -15.05 3.85 17.31
N VAL A 50 -15.40 3.61 18.58
CA VAL A 50 -15.21 2.31 19.27
C VAL A 50 -16.57 1.79 19.73
N GLY A 51 -16.98 0.63 19.21
CA GLY A 51 -18.29 0.05 19.40
C GLY A 51 -19.39 0.96 18.83
N ASP A 52 -20.44 1.14 19.63
CA ASP A 52 -21.57 2.03 19.33
C ASP A 52 -21.41 3.42 19.98
N ASP A 53 -20.26 3.73 20.58
CA ASP A 53 -19.96 5.06 21.11
C ASP A 53 -19.88 6.07 19.95
N PRO A 54 -20.68 7.14 19.95
CA PRO A 54 -20.62 8.16 18.91
C PRO A 54 -19.37 9.04 18.97
N ALA A 55 -18.57 8.97 20.05
CA ALA A 55 -17.34 9.73 20.18
C ALA A 55 -16.34 9.35 19.08
N THR A 56 -15.81 10.37 18.41
CA THR A 56 -14.87 10.22 17.31
C THR A 56 -13.43 10.46 17.75
N HIS A 57 -12.52 9.61 17.27
CA HIS A 57 -11.08 9.73 17.46
C HIS A 57 -10.42 10.01 16.12
N ASN A 58 -9.49 10.95 16.07
CA ASN A 58 -8.76 11.28 14.83
C ASN A 58 -7.91 10.09 14.38
N ASP A 59 -7.89 9.84 13.08
CA ASP A 59 -6.92 8.95 12.43
C ASP A 59 -6.23 9.64 11.24
N LYS A 60 -5.03 9.13 10.92
CA LYS A 60 -4.25 9.61 9.78
C LYS A 60 -3.39 8.49 9.22
N TYR A 61 -3.51 8.30 7.90
CA TYR A 61 -2.74 7.32 7.13
C TYR A 61 -2.12 8.00 5.93
N THR A 62 -0.83 7.81 5.68
CA THR A 62 -0.19 8.21 4.43
C THR A 62 0.01 6.98 3.56
N ILE A 63 -0.43 7.05 2.31
CA ILE A 63 -0.19 6.00 1.32
C ILE A 63 0.82 6.54 0.31
N GLY A 64 2.00 5.91 0.26
CA GLY A 64 3.04 6.27 -0.70
C GLY A 64 2.73 5.73 -2.09
N LYS A 65 2.46 4.43 -2.17
CA LYS A 65 2.18 3.74 -3.43
C LYS A 65 1.23 2.58 -3.21
N ILE A 66 0.39 2.32 -4.20
CA ILE A 66 -0.32 1.05 -4.29
C ILE A 66 0.00 0.34 -5.61
N SER A 67 -0.02 -0.99 -5.60
CA SER A 67 0.16 -1.78 -6.82
C SER A 67 -0.64 -3.07 -6.79
N LYS A 68 -1.26 -3.44 -7.92
CA LYS A 68 -1.91 -4.74 -8.08
C LYS A 68 -0.85 -5.86 -8.14
N ILE A 69 -1.03 -6.89 -7.32
CA ILE A 69 -0.08 -8.02 -7.18
C ILE A 69 -0.74 -9.39 -7.36
N GLY A 70 -2.01 -9.41 -7.72
CA GLY A 70 -2.82 -10.60 -8.00
C GLY A 70 -4.20 -10.17 -8.50
N ASP A 71 -5.12 -11.11 -8.69
CA ASP A 71 -6.43 -10.83 -9.30
C ASP A 71 -7.21 -9.73 -8.56
N ASP A 72 -7.36 -9.86 -7.25
CA ASP A 72 -8.00 -8.88 -6.38
C ASP A 72 -7.07 -8.37 -5.29
N LEU A 73 -5.79 -8.76 -5.31
CA LEU A 73 -4.84 -8.49 -4.24
C LEU A 73 -3.94 -7.30 -4.59
N TRP A 74 -3.88 -6.35 -3.66
CA TRP A 74 -3.12 -5.11 -3.82
C TRP A 74 -2.09 -4.95 -2.71
N SER A 75 -0.92 -4.41 -3.05
CA SER A 75 0.09 -4.01 -2.08
C SER A 75 -0.05 -2.53 -1.80
N PHE A 76 -0.12 -2.15 -0.52
CA PHE A 76 -0.18 -0.77 -0.05
C PHE A 76 1.08 -0.46 0.75
N GLU A 77 1.86 0.52 0.31
CA GLU A 77 2.91 1.13 1.11
C GLU A 77 2.29 2.22 1.97
N ALA A 78 2.01 1.90 3.24
CA ALA A 78 1.30 2.77 4.16
C ALA A 78 2.17 3.19 5.35
N SER A 79 1.92 4.39 5.85
CA SER A 79 2.43 4.89 7.12
C SER A 79 1.27 5.29 8.02
N ILE A 80 1.26 4.81 9.25
CA ILE A 80 0.23 5.04 10.25
C ILE A 80 0.82 5.89 11.36
N GLN A 81 0.17 7.00 11.70
CA GLN A 81 0.54 7.81 12.86
C GLN A 81 -0.39 7.47 14.03
N TYR A 82 0.18 6.93 15.11
CA TYR A 82 -0.56 6.59 16.32
C TYR A 82 0.27 6.87 17.58
N ASN A 83 -0.31 7.56 18.56
CA ASN A 83 0.35 7.94 19.83
C ASN A 83 1.76 8.53 19.63
N ASN A 84 1.90 9.53 18.74
CA ASN A 84 3.17 10.18 18.40
C ASN A 84 4.25 9.25 17.83
N ARG A 85 3.88 8.04 17.39
CA ARG A 85 4.76 7.10 16.70
C ARG A 85 4.29 6.89 15.27
N GLU A 86 5.25 6.84 14.36
CA GLU A 86 5.03 6.52 12.95
C GLU A 86 5.36 5.05 12.71
N PHE A 87 4.44 4.32 12.11
CA PHE A 87 4.62 2.92 11.74
C PHE A 87 4.46 2.77 10.24
N LYS A 88 5.54 2.39 9.56
CA LYS A 88 5.53 2.08 8.12
C LYS A 88 5.30 0.59 7.93
N ALA A 89 4.37 0.24 7.05
CA ALA A 89 4.04 -1.14 6.73
C ALA A 89 3.68 -1.29 5.26
N THR A 90 4.10 -2.41 4.68
CA THR A 90 3.54 -2.90 3.41
C THR A 90 2.39 -3.84 3.72
N VAL A 91 1.17 -3.44 3.39
CA VAL A 91 -0.05 -4.19 3.67
C VAL A 91 -0.58 -4.80 2.38
N LYS A 92 -0.84 -6.11 2.39
CA LYS A 92 -1.50 -6.79 1.27
C LYS A 92 -3.01 -6.78 1.51
N VAL A 93 -3.75 -6.05 0.68
CA VAL A 93 -5.17 -5.79 0.86
C VAL A 93 -5.95 -6.35 -0.33
N PRO A 94 -6.87 -7.30 -0.11
CA PRO A 94 -7.89 -7.62 -1.10
C PRO A 94 -8.78 -6.41 -1.38
N VAL A 95 -8.98 -6.07 -2.65
CA VAL A 95 -9.86 -4.99 -3.11
C VAL A 95 -10.98 -5.61 -3.93
N LYS A 96 -12.20 -5.50 -3.41
CA LYS A 96 -13.42 -5.92 -4.09
C LYS A 96 -14.11 -4.70 -4.70
N TRP A 97 -15.00 -4.92 -5.67
CA TRP A 97 -15.67 -3.83 -6.38
C TRP A 97 -17.18 -3.90 -6.17
N ALA A 98 -17.78 -2.78 -5.81
CA ALA A 98 -19.22 -2.56 -5.80
C ALA A 98 -19.57 -1.66 -6.98
N GLY A 99 -19.86 -2.26 -8.13
CA GLY A 99 -19.90 -1.51 -9.40
C GLY A 99 -18.52 -0.97 -9.75
N ASP A 100 -18.38 0.35 -9.81
CA ASP A 100 -17.13 1.08 -10.06
C ASP A 100 -16.41 1.53 -8.78
N THR A 101 -16.94 1.18 -7.60
CA THR A 101 -16.45 1.66 -6.30
C THR A 101 -15.57 0.59 -5.64
N PRO A 102 -14.29 0.85 -5.37
CA PRO A 102 -13.41 -0.11 -4.70
C PRO A 102 -13.68 -0.19 -3.18
N VAL A 103 -13.61 -1.41 -2.65
CA VAL A 103 -13.82 -1.76 -1.25
C VAL A 103 -12.63 -2.57 -0.73
N LEU A 104 -11.81 -1.96 0.13
CA LEU A 104 -10.70 -2.60 0.81
C LEU A 104 -11.26 -3.62 1.82
N THR A 105 -10.86 -4.87 1.70
CA THR A 105 -11.43 -6.00 2.45
C THR A 105 -10.34 -6.77 3.19
N LEU A 106 -10.14 -6.45 4.46
CA LEU A 106 -9.20 -7.16 5.34
C LEU A 106 -9.95 -8.10 6.28
N SER A 107 -9.56 -9.36 6.35
CA SER A 107 -10.16 -10.33 7.29
C SER A 107 -9.08 -10.99 8.11
N ASN A 108 -9.06 -10.73 9.42
CA ASN A 108 -8.08 -11.27 10.36
C ASN A 108 -6.63 -11.09 9.88
N TYR A 109 -6.32 -9.91 9.35
CA TYR A 109 -5.02 -9.59 8.79
C TYR A 109 -4.04 -9.20 9.89
N LEU A 110 -2.92 -9.91 9.98
CA LEU A 110 -1.84 -9.59 10.91
C LEU A 110 -0.97 -8.46 10.34
N ILE A 111 -1.01 -7.29 11.00
CA ILE A 111 -0.02 -6.23 10.81
C ILE A 111 1.11 -6.46 11.81
N GLN A 112 2.29 -6.80 11.29
CA GLN A 112 3.47 -7.07 12.10
C GLN A 112 3.78 -5.91 13.05
N GLY A 113 3.91 -6.21 14.35
CA GLY A 113 4.17 -5.22 15.38
C GLY A 113 2.96 -4.40 15.87
N GLN A 114 1.75 -4.59 15.29
CA GLN A 114 0.54 -3.90 15.74
C GLN A 114 -0.56 -4.85 16.23
N GLY A 115 -0.87 -5.90 15.47
CA GLY A 115 -1.93 -6.85 15.84
C GLY A 115 -2.73 -7.36 14.64
N VAL A 116 -3.86 -8.00 14.94
CA VAL A 116 -4.77 -8.59 13.94
C VAL A 116 -5.96 -7.67 13.72
N TYR A 117 -6.22 -7.33 12.46
CA TYR A 117 -7.24 -6.38 12.06
C TYR A 117 -8.20 -6.94 11.01
N SER A 118 -9.45 -6.50 11.09
CA SER A 118 -10.45 -6.72 10.05
C SER A 118 -11.03 -5.36 9.63
N ALA A 119 -11.26 -5.16 8.34
CA ALA A 119 -11.82 -3.92 7.83
C ALA A 119 -12.64 -4.16 6.55
N ARG A 120 -13.64 -3.29 6.31
CA ARG A 120 -14.33 -3.13 5.03
C ARG A 120 -14.50 -1.64 4.79
N ILE A 121 -13.67 -1.08 3.90
CA ILE A 121 -13.60 0.36 3.66
C ILE A 121 -13.89 0.64 2.20
N LEU A 122 -14.97 1.37 1.94
CA LEU A 122 -15.30 1.85 0.60
C LEU A 122 -14.52 3.13 0.31
N ILE A 123 -14.05 3.28 -0.92
CA ILE A 123 -13.39 4.50 -1.41
C ILE A 123 -14.27 5.09 -2.50
N LEU A 124 -14.82 6.27 -2.23
CA LEU A 124 -15.72 6.95 -3.17
C LEU A 124 -15.25 8.39 -3.34
N ALA A 125 -14.85 8.75 -4.56
CA ALA A 125 -14.24 10.03 -4.88
C ALA A 125 -13.03 10.34 -3.96
N ASP A 126 -13.06 11.47 -3.24
CA ASP A 126 -12.04 11.91 -2.29
C ASP A 126 -12.36 11.51 -0.84
N GLN A 127 -13.20 10.49 -0.64
CA GLN A 127 -13.67 10.06 0.68
C GLN A 127 -13.51 8.57 0.89
N TYR A 128 -13.44 8.19 2.16
CA TYR A 128 -13.55 6.80 2.59
C TYR A 128 -14.55 6.67 3.73
N ALA A 129 -15.17 5.49 3.82
CA ALA A 129 -16.02 5.13 4.94
C ALA A 129 -16.08 3.61 5.11
N GLY A 130 -16.32 3.13 6.33
CA GLY A 130 -16.48 1.70 6.56
C GLY A 130 -16.41 1.28 8.01
N THR A 131 -16.11 -0.01 8.21
CA THR A 131 -15.99 -0.63 9.53
C THR A 131 -14.57 -1.14 9.76
N TRP A 132 -14.12 -1.12 11.00
CA TRP A 132 -12.85 -1.72 11.44
C TRP A 132 -13.08 -2.65 12.64
N GLY A 133 -12.11 -3.53 12.89
CA GLY A 133 -12.07 -4.41 14.05
C GLY A 133 -10.64 -4.83 14.39
N ALA A 134 -10.35 -4.97 15.68
CA ALA A 134 -9.09 -5.44 16.22
C ALA A 134 -9.32 -6.19 17.54
N GLY A 135 -9.09 -7.50 17.55
CA GLY A 135 -9.40 -8.34 18.72
C GLY A 135 -10.87 -8.23 19.13
N THR A 136 -11.12 -7.73 20.34
CA THR A 136 -12.48 -7.52 20.90
C THR A 136 -13.08 -6.15 20.60
N HIS A 137 -12.34 -5.26 19.91
CA HIS A 137 -12.79 -3.92 19.57
C HIS A 137 -13.22 -3.86 18.10
N SER A 138 -14.20 -3.02 17.79
CA SER A 138 -14.62 -2.70 16.43
C SER A 138 -15.26 -1.33 16.38
N GLY A 139 -15.57 -0.82 15.20
CA GLY A 139 -16.26 0.45 15.07
C GLY A 139 -16.46 0.88 13.62
N LYS A 140 -16.80 2.15 13.43
CA LYS A 140 -16.88 2.79 12.13
C LYS A 140 -15.64 3.68 11.93
N MET A 141 -15.26 3.90 10.68
CA MET A 141 -14.25 4.89 10.31
C MET A 141 -14.63 5.58 9.01
N PHE A 142 -14.29 6.86 8.88
CA PHE A 142 -14.60 7.67 7.71
C PHE A 142 -13.72 8.91 7.64
N GLY A 143 -13.54 9.47 6.45
CA GLY A 143 -12.71 10.65 6.28
C GLY A 143 -12.50 11.05 4.83
N LYS A 144 -11.47 11.87 4.62
CA LYS A 144 -11.08 12.40 3.31
C LYS A 144 -9.73 11.84 2.87
N ILE A 145 -9.54 11.82 1.56
CA ILE A 145 -8.34 11.38 0.87
C ILE A 145 -7.80 12.57 0.10
N VAL A 146 -6.58 13.00 0.42
CA VAL A 146 -5.98 14.19 -0.17
C VAL A 146 -4.68 13.81 -0.85
N LYS A 147 -4.50 14.21 -2.11
CA LYS A 147 -3.23 14.02 -2.83
C LYS A 147 -2.12 14.84 -2.16
N ASN A 148 -0.98 14.22 -1.93
CA ASN A 148 0.18 14.94 -1.40
C ASN A 148 0.80 15.81 -2.52
N PRO A 149 1.41 16.96 -2.17
CA PRO A 149 2.09 17.84 -3.12
C PRO A 149 3.33 17.18 -3.76
#